data_AF-A0A534CQY8-F1
#
_entry.id   AF-A0A534CQY8-F1
#
_cell.length_a   1.000
_cell.length_b   1.000
_cell.length_c   1.000
_cell.angle_alpha   90.00
_cell.angle_beta   90.00
_cell.angle_gamma   90.00
#
_symmetry.space_group_name_H-M   'P 1'
#
loop_
_entity.id
_entity.type
_entity.pdbx_description
1 polymer ?
#
loop_
_entity_poly.entity_id
_entity_poly.type
_entity_poly.pdbx_seq_one_letter_code
_entity_poly.pdbx_strand_id
1 'polypeptide(L)' 'MRTTLDIADDVLQAAKERAQRERKTIGEIISELARRALMTPPEPLAVTEPKAVYGLRPFARRGGIVTNELIDKLREDDAY' A
#
# COMPACT_ATOMS: atom_id res chain seq x y z
N MET A 1 -7.80 -7.27 10.30
CA MET A 1 -7.90 -6.66 11.64
C MET A 1 -9.16 -5.81 11.69
N ARG A 2 -9.84 -5.71 12.84
CA ARG A 2 -11.02 -4.86 13.02
C ARG A 2 -10.58 -3.57 13.68
N THR A 3 -10.66 -2.47 12.94
CA THR A 3 -10.20 -1.14 13.36
C THR A 3 -11.31 -0.14 13.05
N THR A 4 -11.47 0.88 13.89
CA THR A 4 -12.37 2.00 13.63
C THR A 4 -11.57 3.11 12.97
N LEU A 5 -12.04 3.62 11.83
CA LEU A 5 -11.42 4.67 11.04
C LEU A 5 -12.48 5.71 10.71
N ASP A 6 -12.15 6.98 10.80
CA ASP A 6 -12.99 8.07 10.29
C ASP A 6 -12.85 8.14 8.77
N ILE A 7 -13.97 8.14 8.05
CA ILE A 7 -14.04 8.12 6.58
C ILE A 7 -15.01 9.20 6.13
N ALA A 8 -14.67 9.93 5.06
CA ALA A 8 -15.57 10.92 4.47
C ALA A 8 -16.84 10.27 3.87
N ASP A 9 -17.95 10.99 3.91
CA ASP A 9 -19.27 10.47 3.49
C ASP A 9 -19.31 10.07 2.02
N ASP A 10 -18.64 10.83 1.16
CA ASP A 10 -18.51 10.56 -0.28
C ASP A 10 -17.75 9.25 -0.56
N VAL A 11 -16.68 9.00 0.18
CA VAL A 11 -15.91 7.76 0.11
C VAL A 11 -16.75 6.57 0.58
N LEU A 12 -17.52 6.72 1.66
CA LEU A 12 -18.41 5.68 2.15
C LEU A 12 -19.50 5.34 1.12
N GLN A 13 -20.09 6.35 0.48
CA GLN A 13 -21.08 6.14 -0.57
C GLN A 13 -20.49 5.43 -1.78
N ALA A 14 -19.32 5.87 -2.27
CA ALA A 14 -18.63 5.23 -3.39
C ALA A 14 -18.26 3.77 -3.07
N ALA A 15 -17.82 3.50 -1.85
CA ALA A 15 -17.51 2.15 -1.39
C ALA A 15 -18.76 1.25 -1.36
N LYS A 16 -19.92 1.77 -0.94
CA LYS A 16 -21.20 1.03 -0.95
C LYS A 16 -21.61 0.62 -2.35
N GLU A 17 -21.58 1.54 -3.31
CA GLU A 17 -21.93 1.23 -4.70
C GLU A 17 -21.00 0.17 -5.30
N ARG A 18 -19.71 0.29 -5.02
CA ARG A 18 -18.71 -0.66 -5.51
C ARG A 18 -18.83 -2.02 -4.85
N ALA A 19 -19.08 -2.06 -3.54
CA ALA A 19 -19.35 -3.28 -2.79
C ALA A 19 -20.55 -4.05 -3.35
N GLN A 20 -21.62 -3.35 -3.72
CA GLN A 20 -22.79 -3.97 -4.38
C GLN A 20 -22.44 -4.57 -5.75
N ARG A 21 -21.68 -3.85 -6.57
CA ARG A 21 -21.27 -4.33 -7.91
C ARG A 21 -20.33 -5.54 -7.82
N GLU A 22 -19.38 -5.52 -6.88
CA GLU A 22 -18.36 -6.57 -6.73
C GLU A 22 -18.80 -7.73 -5.82
N ARG A 23 -19.99 -7.64 -5.19
CA ARG A 23 -20.50 -8.59 -4.17
C ARG A 23 -19.51 -8.84 -3.03
N LYS A 24 -18.83 -7.78 -2.58
CA LYS A 24 -17.89 -7.79 -1.46
C LYS A 24 -18.43 -6.94 -0.31
N THR A 25 -17.88 -7.10 0.88
CA THR A 25 -18.19 -6.21 2.00
C THR A 25 -17.54 -4.83 1.79
N ILE A 26 -18.13 -3.79 2.41
CA ILE A 26 -17.56 -2.42 2.37
C ILE A 26 -16.13 -2.41 2.93
N GLY A 27 -15.88 -3.14 4.02
CA GLY A 27 -14.57 -3.23 4.65
C GLY A 27 -13.51 -3.88 3.74
N GLU A 28 -13.88 -4.88 2.95
CA GLU A 28 -12.98 -5.50 1.96
C GLU A 28 -12.63 -4.53 0.83
N ILE A 29 -13.62 -3.80 0.29
CA ILE A 29 -13.39 -2.80 -0.74
C ILE A 29 -12.46 -1.69 -0.25
N ILE A 30 -12.71 -1.15 0.94
CA ILE A 30 -11.86 -0.10 1.53
C ILE A 30 -10.45 -0.62 1.80
N SER A 31 -10.31 -1.83 2.34
CA SER A 31 -9.01 -2.46 2.59
C SER A 31 -8.22 -2.71 1.29
N GLU A 32 -8.91 -3.14 0.23
CA GLU A 32 -8.31 -3.35 -1.09
C GLU A 32 -7.87 -2.02 -1.73
N LEU A 33 -8.71 -0.98 -1.65
CA LEU A 33 -8.37 0.36 -2.14
C LEU A 33 -7.19 0.96 -1.37
N ALA A 34 -7.20 0.87 -0.04
CA ALA A 34 -6.09 1.33 0.80
C ALA A 34 -4.79 0.59 0.46
N ARG A 35 -4.86 -0.75 0.28
CA ARG A 35 -3.71 -1.56 -0.15
C ARG A 35 -3.16 -1.08 -1.49
N ARG A 36 -4.02 -0.91 -2.49
CA ARG A 36 -3.60 -0.42 -3.82
C ARG A 36 -2.97 0.97 -3.72
N ALA A 37 -3.56 1.88 -2.95
CA ALA A 37 -3.02 3.23 -2.75
C ALA A 37 -1.64 3.21 -2.09
N LEU A 38 -1.45 2.41 -1.03
CA LEU A 38 -0.18 2.27 -0.32
C LEU A 38 0.90 1.54 -1.14
N MET A 39 0.50 0.68 -2.07
CA MET A 39 1.42 -0.02 -2.98
C MET A 39 1.75 0.77 -4.24
N THR A 40 0.92 1.75 -4.59
CA THR A 40 1.16 2.59 -5.76
C THR A 40 2.33 3.51 -5.40
N PRO A 41 3.46 3.41 -6.11
CA PRO A 41 4.53 4.37 -5.90
C PRO A 41 3.99 5.78 -6.15
N PRO A 42 4.44 6.80 -5.41
CA PRO A 42 4.17 8.17 -5.80
C PRO A 42 4.57 8.30 -7.28
N GLU A 43 3.72 8.96 -8.08
CA GLU A 43 4.13 9.30 -9.44
C GLU A 43 5.53 9.90 -9.34
N PRO A 44 6.51 9.37 -10.08
CA PRO A 44 7.81 10.00 -10.08
C PRO A 44 7.55 11.43 -10.52
N LEU A 45 7.78 12.39 -9.60
CA LEU A 45 8.08 13.76 -10.01
C LEU A 45 9.05 13.59 -11.16
N ALA A 46 8.69 14.09 -12.34
CA ALA A 46 9.45 13.90 -13.57
C ALA A 46 10.80 14.63 -13.44
N VAL A 47 11.66 14.10 -12.60
CA VAL A 47 13.02 14.51 -12.39
C VAL A 47 13.81 13.51 -13.20
N THR A 48 14.22 13.96 -14.38
CA THR A 48 15.20 13.28 -15.21
C THR A 48 16.57 13.42 -14.54
N GLU A 49 16.73 12.82 -13.36
CA GLU A 49 18.04 12.61 -12.78
C GLU A 49 18.65 11.35 -13.44
N PRO A 50 19.88 11.42 -13.97
CA PRO A 50 20.55 10.25 -14.48
C PRO A 50 20.62 9.21 -13.36
N LYS A 51 20.18 7.99 -13.66
CA LYS A 51 20.09 6.86 -12.71
C LYS A 51 21.44 6.69 -12.01
N ALA A 52 21.55 7.22 -10.79
CA ALA A 52 22.79 7.19 -10.05
C ALA A 52 23.18 5.72 -9.79
N VAL A 53 24.26 5.29 -10.42
CA VAL A 53 24.80 3.93 -10.30
C VAL A 53 25.62 3.90 -9.01
N TYR A 54 24.95 3.78 -7.86
CA TYR A 54 25.60 3.69 -6.54
C TYR A 54 26.25 2.32 -6.27
N GLY A 55 26.76 1.62 -7.31
CA GLY A 55 27.33 0.27 -7.20
C GLY A 55 26.34 -0.85 -6.83
N LEU A 56 25.11 -0.51 -6.45
CA LEU A 56 24.03 -1.43 -6.11
C LEU A 56 23.01 -1.45 -7.25
N ARG A 57 22.64 -2.64 -7.74
CA ARG A 57 21.48 -2.82 -8.61
C ARG A 57 20.24 -3.01 -7.74
N PRO A 58 19.28 -2.07 -7.72
CA PRO A 58 18.03 -2.27 -6.99
C PRO A 58 17.34 -3.52 -7.50
N PHE A 59 16.83 -4.34 -6.57
CA PHE A 59 16.02 -5.51 -6.93
C PHE A 59 14.74 -5.07 -7.65
N ALA A 60 14.26 -5.90 -8.58
CA ALA A 60 12.94 -5.72 -9.17
C ALA A 60 11.87 -5.74 -8.07
N ARG A 61 10.80 -4.94 -8.24
CA ARG A 61 9.69 -4.92 -7.28
C ARG A 61 9.04 -6.29 -7.18
N ARG A 62 8.92 -6.81 -5.96
CA ARG A 62 8.32 -8.12 -5.65
C ARG A 62 6.85 -8.05 -5.21
N GLY A 63 6.23 -6.85 -5.24
CA GLY A 63 4.79 -6.68 -5.03
C GLY A 63 4.28 -6.84 -3.59
N GLY A 64 5.17 -6.84 -2.58
CA GLY A 64 4.76 -6.82 -1.16
C GLY A 64 4.68 -5.39 -0.61
N ILE A 65 3.72 -5.13 0.28
CA ILE A 65 3.75 -3.93 1.12
C ILE A 65 4.88 -4.12 2.14
N VAL A 66 5.83 -3.19 2.15
CA VAL A 66 6.86 -3.13 3.18
C VAL A 66 6.43 -2.09 4.21
N THR A 67 6.06 -2.54 5.41
CA THR A 67 5.76 -1.66 6.55
C THR A 67 6.97 -1.56 7.48
N ASN A 68 7.08 -0.48 8.25
CA ASN A 68 8.15 -0.39 9.27
C ASN A 68 8.06 -1.53 10.29
N GLU A 69 6.85 -1.94 10.69
CA GLU A 69 6.66 -3.11 11.55
C GLU A 69 7.26 -4.40 10.95
N LEU A 70 7.17 -4.58 9.63
CA LEU A 70 7.81 -5.72 8.96
C LEU A 70 9.35 -5.61 9.00
N ILE A 71 9.88 -4.40 8.82
CA ILE A 71 11.32 -4.14 8.88
C ILE A 71 11.84 -4.40 10.30
N ASP A 72 11.12 -3.94 11.32
CA ASP A 72 11.52 -4.08 12.71
C ASP A 72 11.48 -5.55 13.14
N LYS A 73 10.44 -6.32 12.75
CA LYS A 73 10.44 -7.78 12.94
C LYS A 73 11.62 -8.48 12.30
N LEU A 74 11.97 -8.12 11.05
CA LEU A 74 13.13 -8.71 10.39
C LEU A 74 14.45 -8.37 11.09
N ARG A 75 14.59 -7.14 11.64
CA ARG A 75 15.76 -6.74 12.42
C ARG A 75 15.87 -7.48 13.75
N GLU A 76 14.74 -7.74 14.39
CA GLU A 76 14.66 -8.50 15.63
C GLU A 76 14.94 -9.99 15.39
N ASP A 77 14.44 -10.56 14.29
CA ASP A 77 14.64 -11.97 13.91
C ASP A 77 16.08 -12.25 13.41
N ASP A 78 16.73 -11.30 12.72
CA ASP A 78 18.14 -11.40 12.28
C ASP A 78 19.15 -11.05 13.40
N ALA A 79 18.68 -10.71 14.61
CA ALA A 79 19.55 -10.52 15.77
C ALA A 79 19.92 -11.88 16.40
N TYR A 80 20.69 -12.70 15.66
CA TYR A 80 21.29 -13.94 16.16
C TYR A 80 22.75 -14.08 15.71
#